data_AF-A0AAV9WZQ1-F1
#
_entry.id   AF-A0AAV9WZQ1-F1
#
_cell.length_a   1.000
_cell.length_b   1.000
_cell.length_c   1.000
_cell.angle_alpha   90.00
_cell.angle_beta   90.00
_cell.angle_gamma   90.00
#
_symmetry.space_group_name_H-M   'P 1'
#
loop_
_entity.id
_entity.type
_entity.pdbx_description
1 polymer ?
#
loop_
_entity_poly.entity_id
_entity_poly.type
_entity_poly.pdbx_seq_one_letter_code
_entity_poly.pdbx_strand_id
1 'polypeptide(L)'
;MHFSTSSVLAAVAAGASTVSALTGSLGDAPKTTGNPTDVVYEAKFSSAQVKSAYLNFTGAPDGNGVLVHVCVSGVNASTPGPYPYHIHDFVVGSGENCTATGAHLDPYLRNDTVACDSTAPQTCQVGDLSGKHGDLPAEAALDTPYCTSYTDDFLSLDASNKAFIGNARSIVVHNINKVRLACGDLTMVSGSASVAGAGSSTPSTSPTTSSTPAVSTGGAAVIGVSSLALTIVVGAAAMLF
;
A
#
# COMPACT_ATOMS: atom_id res chain seq x y z
N MET A 1 -65.87 21.34 28.39
CA MET A 1 -64.98 20.19 28.20
C MET A 1 -64.07 20.50 27.03
N HIS A 2 -62.83 20.92 27.28
CA HIS A 2 -61.78 21.09 26.28
C HIS A 2 -60.52 20.48 26.87
N PHE A 3 -60.03 19.38 26.29
CA PHE A 3 -58.74 18.80 26.64
C PHE A 3 -57.77 19.16 25.52
N SER A 4 -56.76 19.95 25.86
CA SER A 4 -55.62 20.27 24.98
C SER A 4 -54.55 19.22 25.21
N THR A 5 -54.23 18.43 24.18
CA THR A 5 -53.13 17.47 24.20
C THR A 5 -51.92 18.09 23.52
N SER A 6 -50.91 18.47 24.30
CA SER A 6 -49.59 18.85 23.78
C SER A 6 -48.73 17.60 23.62
N SER A 7 -48.42 17.25 22.38
CA SER A 7 -47.44 16.21 22.06
C SER A 7 -46.03 16.80 22.12
N VAL A 8 -45.18 16.29 23.01
CA VAL A 8 -43.76 16.64 23.07
C VAL A 8 -42.99 15.72 22.13
N LEU A 9 -42.39 16.30 21.08
CA LEU A 9 -41.47 15.61 20.18
C LEU A 9 -40.07 15.58 20.83
N ALA A 10 -39.59 14.42 21.25
CA ALA A 10 -38.21 14.25 21.68
C ALA A 10 -37.33 13.95 20.45
N ALA A 11 -36.50 14.91 20.04
CA ALA A 11 -35.52 14.71 18.99
C ALA A 11 -34.29 13.99 19.57
N VAL A 12 -34.07 12.74 19.18
CA VAL A 12 -32.84 12.01 19.50
C VAL A 12 -31.77 12.44 18.50
N ALA A 13 -30.81 13.26 18.94
CA ALA A 13 -29.63 13.57 18.16
C ALA A 13 -28.68 12.37 18.19
N ALA A 14 -28.64 11.59 17.11
CA ALA A 14 -27.58 10.61 16.90
C ALA A 14 -26.27 11.36 16.59
N GLY A 15 -25.35 11.42 17.54
CA GLY A 15 -24.00 11.92 17.30
C GLY A 15 -23.23 10.94 16.43
N ALA A 16 -22.88 11.35 15.20
CA ALA A 16 -21.98 10.60 14.35
C ALA A 16 -20.55 10.80 14.86
N SER A 17 -19.99 9.78 15.52
CA SER A 17 -18.56 9.74 15.85
C SER A 17 -17.77 9.55 14.57
N THR A 18 -17.16 10.63 14.05
CA THR A 18 -16.21 10.52 12.95
C THR A 18 -14.92 9.88 13.47
N VAL A 19 -14.76 8.58 13.26
CA VAL A 19 -13.45 7.93 13.44
C VAL A 19 -12.58 8.43 12.29
N SER A 20 -11.64 9.34 12.58
CA SER A 20 -10.63 9.75 11.60
C SER A 20 -9.80 8.53 11.22
N ALA A 21 -9.66 8.26 9.93
CA ALA A 21 -8.76 7.22 9.44
C ALA A 21 -7.34 7.47 9.98
N LEU A 22 -6.67 6.40 10.40
CA LEU A 22 -5.28 6.49 10.88
C LEU A 22 -4.38 6.81 9.70
N THR A 23 -3.62 7.90 9.79
CA THR A 23 -2.63 8.31 8.78
C THR A 23 -1.20 8.09 9.25
N GLY A 24 -0.23 8.30 8.38
CA GLY A 24 1.19 8.17 8.70
C GLY A 24 1.73 9.29 9.57
N SER A 25 2.88 9.06 10.21
CA SER A 25 3.47 10.06 11.10
C SER A 25 3.93 11.33 10.38
N LEU A 26 4.05 11.28 9.05
CA LEU A 26 4.32 12.44 8.19
C LEU A 26 3.06 12.97 7.48
N GLY A 27 1.87 12.53 7.89
CA GLY A 27 0.58 12.90 7.33
C GLY A 27 0.12 12.01 6.17
N ASP A 28 -0.96 12.44 5.51
CA ASP A 28 -1.52 11.76 4.33
C ASP A 28 -0.56 11.79 3.15
N ALA A 29 -0.62 10.75 2.32
CA ALA A 29 -0.04 10.78 0.99
C ALA A 29 -0.83 11.77 0.11
N PRO A 30 -0.22 12.86 -0.38
CA PRO A 30 -0.84 13.74 -1.36
C PRO A 30 -0.95 13.00 -2.69
N LYS A 31 -1.96 13.37 -3.46
CA LYS A 31 -2.06 12.94 -4.85
C LYS A 31 -0.84 13.43 -5.63
N THR A 32 -0.31 12.59 -6.51
CA THR A 32 0.82 12.93 -7.37
C THR A 32 0.33 13.56 -8.65
N THR A 33 1.09 14.53 -9.15
CA THR A 33 0.79 15.27 -10.37
C THR A 33 2.06 15.45 -11.18
N GLY A 34 1.95 15.63 -12.49
CA GLY A 34 3.11 15.82 -13.36
C GLY A 34 3.89 14.53 -13.64
N ASN A 35 3.24 13.37 -13.52
CA ASN A 35 3.85 12.11 -13.91
C ASN A 35 4.14 12.11 -15.43
N PRO A 36 5.36 11.77 -15.87
CA PRO A 36 5.66 11.65 -17.30
C PRO A 36 4.79 10.58 -17.97
N THR A 37 4.18 10.93 -19.09
CA THR A 37 3.25 10.05 -19.83
C THR A 37 3.94 9.12 -20.83
N ASP A 38 5.24 9.34 -21.07
CA ASP A 38 6.09 8.57 -21.99
C ASP A 38 7.02 7.58 -21.27
N VAL A 39 7.01 7.59 -19.93
CA VAL A 39 7.78 6.68 -19.08
C VAL A 39 6.93 5.48 -18.69
N VAL A 40 7.51 4.30 -18.85
CA VAL A 40 6.86 3.02 -18.51
C VAL A 40 7.80 2.20 -17.63
N TYR A 41 7.29 1.76 -16.49
CA TYR A 41 7.93 0.76 -15.65
C TYR A 41 7.19 -0.57 -15.72
N GLU A 42 7.94 -1.67 -15.74
CA GLU A 42 7.39 -3.01 -15.74
C GLU A 42 8.06 -3.89 -14.69
N ALA A 43 7.26 -4.80 -14.12
CA ALA A 43 7.74 -5.94 -13.36
C ALA A 43 7.16 -7.22 -14.00
N LYS A 44 8.05 -8.13 -14.43
CA LYS A 44 7.67 -9.44 -14.96
C LYS A 44 8.44 -10.52 -14.21
N PHE A 45 7.72 -11.43 -13.56
CA PHE A 45 8.34 -12.43 -12.71
C PHE A 45 7.48 -13.68 -12.56
N SER A 46 8.12 -14.74 -12.07
CA SER A 46 7.52 -16.04 -11.77
C SER A 46 8.23 -16.66 -10.58
N SER A 47 7.63 -17.66 -9.96
CA SER A 47 8.26 -18.49 -8.94
C SER A 47 7.66 -19.90 -8.96
N ALA A 48 8.12 -20.77 -8.05
CA ALA A 48 7.47 -22.06 -7.82
C ALA A 48 6.01 -21.93 -7.32
N GLN A 49 5.62 -20.77 -6.77
CA GLN A 49 4.27 -20.53 -6.24
C GLN A 49 3.40 -19.67 -7.15
N VAL A 50 3.97 -18.92 -8.09
CA VAL A 50 3.23 -18.06 -9.03
C VAL A 50 3.78 -18.29 -10.42
N LYS A 51 2.98 -18.86 -11.32
CA LYS A 51 3.40 -19.19 -12.68
C LYS A 51 3.81 -17.96 -13.49
N SER A 52 3.04 -16.88 -13.42
CA SER A 52 3.33 -15.63 -14.11
C SER A 52 2.69 -14.44 -13.42
N ALA A 53 3.46 -13.39 -13.22
CA ALA A 53 2.99 -12.06 -12.85
C ALA A 53 3.59 -11.01 -13.79
N TYR A 54 2.75 -10.12 -14.28
CA TYR A 54 3.13 -8.98 -15.11
C TYR A 54 2.42 -7.74 -14.60
N LEU A 55 3.18 -6.68 -14.33
CA LEU A 55 2.66 -5.38 -13.98
C LEU A 55 3.31 -4.31 -14.87
N ASN A 56 2.49 -3.37 -15.31
CA ASN A 56 2.89 -2.21 -16.10
C ASN A 56 2.39 -0.93 -15.41
N PHE A 57 3.26 0.08 -15.35
CA PHE A 57 3.02 1.36 -14.72
C PHE A 57 3.33 2.48 -15.71
N THR A 58 2.33 3.25 -16.08
CA THR A 58 2.44 4.37 -17.04
C THR A 58 1.82 5.62 -16.44
N GLY A 59 2.37 6.81 -16.70
CA GLY A 59 1.74 8.06 -16.24
C GLY A 59 0.33 8.20 -16.80
N ALA A 60 -0.64 8.61 -15.96
CA ALA A 60 -2.00 8.83 -16.45
C ALA A 60 -2.04 9.95 -17.51
N PRO A 61 -2.97 9.93 -18.49
CA PRO A 61 -2.97 10.90 -19.60
C PRO A 61 -3.08 12.38 -19.17
N ASP A 62 -3.65 12.66 -18.01
CA ASP A 62 -3.77 13.99 -17.43
C ASP A 62 -2.59 14.36 -16.50
N GLY A 63 -1.60 13.46 -16.38
CA GLY A 63 -0.43 13.59 -15.52
C GLY A 63 -0.71 13.33 -14.03
N ASN A 64 -1.93 12.97 -13.64
CA ASN A 64 -2.32 12.77 -12.24
C ASN A 64 -2.32 11.28 -11.88
N GLY A 65 -1.46 10.88 -10.96
CA GLY A 65 -1.29 9.46 -10.62
C GLY A 65 -0.66 8.63 -11.73
N VAL A 66 -0.70 7.31 -11.53
CA VAL A 66 -0.09 6.31 -12.41
C VAL A 66 -1.15 5.27 -12.78
N LEU A 67 -1.32 5.02 -14.07
CA LEU A 67 -2.09 3.89 -14.57
C LEU A 67 -1.32 2.60 -14.30
N VAL A 68 -1.95 1.71 -13.55
CA VAL A 68 -1.44 0.38 -13.23
C VAL A 68 -2.24 -0.64 -14.03
N HIS A 69 -1.54 -1.54 -14.71
CA HIS A 69 -2.11 -2.74 -15.29
C HIS A 69 -1.43 -3.95 -14.67
N VAL A 70 -2.22 -4.90 -14.16
CA VAL A 70 -1.71 -6.11 -13.52
C VAL A 70 -2.37 -7.33 -14.15
N CYS A 71 -1.56 -8.35 -14.44
CA CYS A 71 -1.99 -9.66 -14.88
C CYS A 71 -1.25 -10.74 -14.08
N VAL A 72 -1.98 -11.64 -13.42
CA VAL A 72 -1.40 -12.74 -12.65
C VAL A 72 -2.10 -14.06 -13.00
N SER A 73 -1.33 -15.13 -13.13
CA SER A 73 -1.85 -16.48 -13.36
C SER A 73 -1.05 -17.54 -12.62
N GLY A 74 -1.71 -18.67 -12.39
CA GLY A 74 -1.14 -19.88 -11.84
C GLY A 74 -0.51 -19.70 -10.47
N VAL A 75 -1.15 -18.93 -9.57
CA VAL A 75 -0.84 -19.04 -8.15
C VAL A 75 -1.15 -20.48 -7.69
N ASN A 76 -0.22 -21.11 -6.98
CA ASN A 76 -0.37 -22.50 -6.55
C ASN A 76 -1.70 -22.70 -5.81
N ALA A 77 -2.53 -23.64 -6.28
CA ALA A 77 -3.89 -23.86 -5.77
C ALA A 77 -3.97 -24.27 -4.28
N SER A 78 -2.85 -24.73 -3.69
CA SER A 78 -2.79 -25.01 -2.24
C SER A 78 -2.49 -23.76 -1.41
N THR A 79 -2.15 -22.64 -2.05
CA THR A 79 -1.93 -21.35 -1.38
C THR A 79 -3.27 -20.63 -1.25
N PRO A 80 -3.74 -20.31 -0.03
CA PRO A 80 -4.99 -19.60 0.14
C PRO A 80 -4.86 -18.14 -0.34
N GLY A 81 -5.81 -17.74 -1.18
CA GLY A 81 -6.07 -16.34 -1.51
C GLY A 81 -7.07 -15.69 -0.54
N PRO A 82 -7.51 -14.45 -0.82
CA PRO A 82 -7.04 -13.61 -1.93
C PRO A 82 -5.56 -13.21 -1.77
N TYR A 83 -4.93 -12.70 -2.83
CA TYR A 83 -3.48 -12.50 -2.91
C TYR A 83 -3.13 -11.00 -2.92
N PRO A 84 -2.70 -10.45 -1.76
CA PRO A 84 -2.24 -9.08 -1.69
C PRO A 84 -0.97 -8.87 -2.52
N TYR A 85 -0.77 -7.67 -3.04
CA TYR A 85 0.41 -7.30 -3.80
C TYR A 85 0.77 -5.84 -3.53
N HIS A 86 2.07 -5.58 -3.40
CA HIS A 86 2.58 -4.29 -2.95
C HIS A 86 3.87 -3.92 -3.70
N ILE A 87 4.15 -2.62 -3.76
CA ILE A 87 5.47 -2.10 -4.10
C ILE A 87 6.33 -2.09 -2.84
N HIS A 88 7.53 -2.64 -2.94
CA HIS A 88 8.49 -2.76 -1.85
C HIS A 88 9.71 -1.84 -2.03
N ASP A 89 10.38 -1.55 -0.92
CA ASP A 89 11.43 -0.54 -0.86
C ASP A 89 12.71 -0.90 -1.63
N PHE A 90 13.03 -2.17 -1.79
CA PHE A 90 14.29 -2.60 -2.40
C PHE A 90 14.07 -3.60 -3.54
N VAL A 91 15.09 -3.75 -4.37
CA VAL A 91 15.17 -4.79 -5.41
C VAL A 91 15.11 -6.18 -4.79
N VAL A 92 14.71 -7.13 -5.63
CA VAL A 92 14.77 -8.56 -5.34
C VAL A 92 16.21 -8.96 -5.07
N GLY A 93 16.41 -9.70 -3.98
CA GLY A 93 17.74 -10.20 -3.62
C GLY A 93 18.20 -11.30 -4.58
N SER A 94 19.50 -11.60 -4.53
CA SER A 94 20.10 -12.71 -5.29
C SER A 94 19.31 -14.01 -5.12
N GLY A 95 19.08 -14.73 -6.22
CA GLY A 95 18.33 -15.99 -6.19
C GLY A 95 16.84 -15.81 -5.90
N GLU A 96 16.25 -14.71 -6.37
CA GLU A 96 14.81 -14.41 -6.23
C GLU A 96 14.35 -14.29 -4.76
N ASN A 97 15.24 -13.82 -3.88
CA ASN A 97 14.93 -13.67 -2.46
C ASN A 97 14.00 -12.47 -2.22
N CYS A 98 12.70 -12.74 -2.19
CA CYS A 98 11.69 -11.71 -1.93
C CYS A 98 11.78 -11.08 -0.54
N THR A 99 12.47 -11.68 0.42
CA THR A 99 12.66 -11.07 1.75
C THR A 99 13.56 -9.83 1.66
N ALA A 100 14.51 -9.83 0.72
CA ALA A 100 15.45 -8.72 0.55
C ALA A 100 14.80 -7.44 0.05
N THR A 101 13.56 -7.51 -0.49
CA THR A 101 12.83 -6.32 -0.96
C THR A 101 12.39 -5.41 0.20
N GLY A 102 12.49 -5.87 1.45
CA GLY A 102 12.25 -5.03 2.62
C GLY A 102 10.77 -4.72 2.86
N ALA A 103 10.50 -3.58 3.48
CA ALA A 103 9.14 -3.12 3.78
C ALA A 103 8.39 -2.63 2.51
N HIS A 104 7.12 -2.31 2.66
CA HIS A 104 6.35 -1.63 1.61
C HIS A 104 6.89 -0.21 1.39
N LEU A 105 6.76 0.31 0.17
CA LEU A 105 7.03 1.72 -0.12
C LEU A 105 6.10 2.61 0.71
N ASP A 106 6.65 3.21 1.77
CA ASP A 106 5.89 3.96 2.77
C ASP A 106 6.57 5.28 3.16
N PRO A 107 6.67 6.24 2.22
CA PRO A 107 7.38 7.50 2.44
C PRO A 107 6.68 8.46 3.42
N TYR A 108 5.49 8.10 3.92
CA TYR A 108 4.72 8.87 4.91
C TYR A 108 4.67 8.21 6.28
N LEU A 109 5.35 7.07 6.45
CA LEU A 109 5.49 6.34 7.70
C LEU A 109 4.14 5.95 8.30
N ARG A 110 3.26 5.40 7.46
CA ARG A 110 1.95 4.87 7.84
C ARG A 110 2.01 3.55 8.58
N ASN A 111 3.03 2.73 8.33
CA ASN A 111 3.15 1.33 8.76
C ASN A 111 1.96 0.43 8.36
N ASP A 112 2.04 -0.86 8.65
CA ASP A 112 1.03 -1.87 8.28
C ASP A 112 0.24 -2.41 9.48
N THR A 113 0.30 -1.73 10.64
CA THR A 113 -0.36 -2.17 11.89
C THR A 113 -1.88 -2.19 11.74
N VAL A 114 -2.42 -1.15 11.09
CA VAL A 114 -3.83 -1.04 10.74
C VAL A 114 -3.95 -1.17 9.24
N ALA A 115 -4.83 -2.07 8.79
CA ALA A 115 -5.12 -2.28 7.38
C ALA A 115 -5.51 -0.97 6.68
N CYS A 116 -5.19 -0.87 5.38
CA CYS A 116 -5.63 0.24 4.56
C CYS A 116 -7.16 0.30 4.51
N ASP A 117 -7.70 1.52 4.63
CA ASP A 117 -9.10 1.82 4.38
C ASP A 117 -9.20 2.40 2.97
N SER A 118 -9.75 1.62 2.04
CA SER A 118 -9.92 2.03 0.65
C SER A 118 -10.87 3.21 0.45
N THR A 119 -11.67 3.56 1.47
CA THR A 119 -12.50 4.79 1.45
C THR A 119 -11.72 6.05 1.79
N ALA A 120 -10.52 5.90 2.37
CA ALA A 120 -9.57 6.96 2.68
C ALA A 120 -8.16 6.60 2.17
N PRO A 121 -7.98 6.37 0.86
CA PRO A 121 -6.75 5.78 0.31
C PRO A 121 -5.50 6.66 0.48
N GLN A 122 -5.68 7.97 0.68
CA GLN A 122 -4.59 8.90 1.02
C GLN A 122 -3.92 8.58 2.37
N THR A 123 -4.58 7.80 3.22
CA THR A 123 -4.03 7.39 4.52
C THR A 123 -3.25 6.09 4.45
N CYS A 124 -3.27 5.39 3.33
CA CYS A 124 -2.61 4.09 3.15
C CYS A 124 -1.13 4.25 2.79
N GLN A 125 -0.35 3.18 2.94
CA GLN A 125 1.03 3.17 2.44
C GLN A 125 1.00 3.37 0.92
N VAL A 126 1.94 4.15 0.38
CA VAL A 126 1.98 4.45 -1.06
C VAL A 126 2.05 3.17 -1.89
N GLY A 127 2.86 2.20 -1.45
CA GLY A 127 3.02 0.90 -2.09
C GLY A 127 1.91 -0.11 -1.84
N ASP A 128 0.90 0.20 -1.01
CA ASP A 128 -0.21 -0.73 -0.70
C ASP A 128 -1.27 -0.72 -1.80
N LEU A 129 -0.99 -1.41 -2.90
CA LEU A 129 -1.88 -1.48 -4.06
C LEU A 129 -3.16 -2.26 -3.75
N SER A 130 -3.04 -3.40 -3.07
CA SER A 130 -4.21 -4.21 -2.72
C SER A 130 -5.14 -3.56 -1.71
N GLY A 131 -4.59 -2.87 -0.70
CA GLY A 131 -5.39 -2.12 0.25
C GLY A 131 -6.23 -1.04 -0.43
N LYS A 132 -5.68 -0.36 -1.45
CA LYS A 132 -6.38 0.70 -2.19
C LYS A 132 -7.33 0.17 -3.27
N HIS A 133 -6.92 -0.85 -4.02
CA HIS A 133 -7.58 -1.26 -5.28
C HIS A 133 -8.13 -2.69 -5.26
N GLY A 134 -7.99 -3.39 -4.14
CA GLY A 134 -8.41 -4.79 -3.96
C GLY A 134 -7.27 -5.79 -4.20
N ASP A 135 -7.34 -6.90 -3.48
CA ASP A 135 -6.46 -8.05 -3.67
C ASP A 135 -6.67 -8.72 -5.03
N LEU A 136 -5.68 -9.48 -5.49
CA LEU A 136 -5.89 -10.39 -6.61
C LEU A 136 -6.80 -11.54 -6.15
N PRO A 137 -7.86 -11.88 -6.90
CA PRO A 137 -8.85 -12.83 -6.44
C PRO A 137 -8.39 -14.27 -6.68
N ALA A 138 -9.22 -15.24 -6.29
CA ALA A 138 -8.89 -16.67 -6.42
C ALA A 138 -8.64 -17.11 -7.86
N GLU A 139 -9.20 -16.40 -8.85
CA GLU A 139 -8.99 -16.60 -10.28
C GLU A 139 -7.52 -16.46 -10.67
N ALA A 140 -6.70 -15.73 -9.91
CA ALA A 140 -5.25 -15.68 -10.12
C ALA A 140 -4.57 -17.04 -9.92
N ALA A 141 -5.23 -18.01 -9.26
CA ALA A 141 -4.76 -19.39 -9.14
C ALA A 141 -4.98 -20.23 -10.41
N LEU A 142 -5.80 -19.75 -11.35
CA LEU A 142 -6.06 -20.43 -12.60
C LEU A 142 -4.93 -20.19 -13.61
N ASP A 143 -4.81 -21.09 -14.59
CA ASP A 143 -3.84 -20.92 -15.69
C ASP A 143 -4.19 -19.75 -16.61
N THR A 144 -5.48 -19.40 -16.73
CA THR A 144 -5.93 -18.20 -17.42
C THR A 144 -5.62 -16.98 -16.55
N PRO A 145 -4.90 -15.97 -17.07
CA PRO A 145 -4.59 -14.77 -16.30
C PRO A 145 -5.83 -14.01 -15.85
N TYR A 146 -5.83 -13.65 -14.56
CA TYR A 146 -6.66 -12.56 -14.07
C TYR A 146 -5.93 -11.25 -14.35
N CYS A 147 -6.60 -10.33 -15.05
CA CYS A 147 -6.05 -9.02 -15.37
C CYS A 147 -6.99 -7.89 -14.92
N THR A 148 -6.43 -6.81 -14.39
CA THR A 148 -7.17 -5.58 -14.05
C THR A 148 -6.32 -4.34 -14.30
N SER A 149 -6.98 -3.18 -14.41
CA SER A 149 -6.33 -1.88 -14.54
C SER A 149 -7.05 -0.84 -13.69
N TYR A 150 -6.29 0.10 -13.14
CA TYR A 150 -6.79 1.22 -12.35
C TYR A 150 -5.76 2.35 -12.33
N THR A 151 -6.19 3.56 -11.95
CA THR A 151 -5.27 4.66 -11.67
C THR A 151 -4.98 4.70 -10.17
N ASP A 152 -3.71 4.70 -9.80
CA ASP A 152 -3.29 5.00 -8.43
C ASP A 152 -2.86 6.47 -8.34
N ASP A 153 -3.66 7.26 -7.61
CA ASP A 153 -3.43 8.70 -7.44
C ASP A 153 -2.18 9.05 -6.63
N PHE A 154 -1.54 8.07 -5.95
CA PHE A 154 -0.50 8.32 -4.95
C PHE A 154 0.88 7.80 -5.37
N LEU A 155 0.97 6.97 -6.43
CA LEU A 155 2.26 6.58 -7.01
C LEU A 155 2.87 7.70 -7.85
N SER A 156 4.19 7.73 -7.98
CA SER A 156 4.88 8.68 -8.85
C SER A 156 5.84 7.98 -9.82
N LEU A 157 5.93 8.48 -11.05
CA LEU A 157 6.99 8.22 -12.03
C LEU A 157 8.01 9.37 -12.14
N ASP A 158 7.82 10.45 -11.38
CA ASP A 158 8.83 11.51 -11.21
C ASP A 158 9.84 11.08 -10.13
N ALA A 159 11.12 11.01 -10.53
CA ALA A 159 12.25 10.61 -9.67
C ALA A 159 12.53 11.57 -8.50
N SER A 160 12.03 12.81 -8.57
CA SER A 160 12.15 13.79 -7.48
C SER A 160 11.09 13.62 -6.39
N ASN A 161 10.03 12.85 -6.67
CA ASN A 161 8.93 12.64 -5.74
C ASN A 161 9.24 11.49 -4.77
N LYS A 162 8.89 11.63 -3.48
CA LYS A 162 9.10 10.56 -2.50
C LYS A 162 8.24 9.31 -2.71
N ALA A 163 7.15 9.43 -3.48
CA ALA A 163 6.31 8.32 -3.91
C ALA A 163 6.81 7.65 -5.21
N PHE A 164 8.03 7.98 -5.65
CA PHE A 164 8.60 7.41 -6.86
C PHE A 164 8.73 5.90 -6.78
N ILE A 165 8.16 5.20 -7.76
CA ILE A 165 8.19 3.74 -7.85
C ILE A 165 9.40 3.23 -8.63
N GLY A 166 10.09 4.10 -9.36
CA GLY A 166 11.38 3.77 -9.97
C GLY A 166 12.51 3.79 -8.94
N ASN A 167 13.75 3.65 -9.40
CA ASN A 167 14.97 3.50 -8.57
C ASN A 167 14.97 2.25 -7.69
N ALA A 168 15.21 1.09 -8.29
CA ALA A 168 15.56 -0.14 -7.56
C ALA A 168 14.48 -0.59 -6.54
N ARG A 169 13.21 -0.51 -6.94
CA ARG A 169 12.06 -1.04 -6.19
C ARG A 169 11.60 -2.36 -6.79
N SER A 170 10.70 -3.06 -6.12
CA SER A 170 10.13 -4.31 -6.59
C SER A 170 8.64 -4.43 -6.30
N ILE A 171 7.98 -5.37 -6.99
CA ILE A 171 6.64 -5.84 -6.66
C ILE A 171 6.76 -7.16 -5.93
N VAL A 172 5.91 -7.38 -4.93
CA VAL A 172 5.76 -8.68 -4.27
C VAL A 172 4.28 -9.08 -4.29
N VAL A 173 4.00 -10.33 -4.65
CA VAL A 173 2.69 -10.98 -4.46
C VAL A 173 2.76 -11.84 -3.21
N HIS A 174 1.76 -11.72 -2.34
CA HIS A 174 1.64 -12.43 -1.08
C HIS A 174 0.44 -13.38 -1.08
N ASN A 175 0.43 -14.33 -0.14
CA ASN A 175 -0.81 -14.97 0.27
C ASN A 175 -1.53 -14.16 1.37
N ILE A 176 -2.72 -14.63 1.75
CA ILE A 176 -3.53 -14.03 2.81
C ILE A 176 -2.83 -13.94 4.18
N ASN A 177 -1.80 -14.77 4.41
CA ASN A 177 -0.99 -14.78 5.63
C ASN A 177 0.28 -13.93 5.51
N LYS A 178 0.33 -13.00 4.55
CA LYS A 178 1.46 -12.10 4.25
C LYS A 178 2.76 -12.79 3.80
N VAL A 179 2.74 -14.08 3.49
CA VAL A 179 3.90 -14.81 2.96
C VAL A 179 4.17 -14.35 1.53
N ARG A 180 5.42 -13.99 1.23
CA ARG A 180 5.88 -13.56 -0.11
C ARG A 180 5.96 -14.77 -1.04
N LEU A 181 5.13 -14.81 -2.07
CA LEU A 181 5.02 -15.93 -3.02
C LEU A 181 5.93 -15.77 -4.23
N ALA A 182 6.00 -14.55 -4.75
CA ALA A 182 6.83 -14.19 -5.91
C ALA A 182 7.10 -12.69 -5.89
N CYS A 183 8.19 -12.28 -6.52
CA CYS A 183 8.58 -10.89 -6.59
C CYS A 183 9.40 -10.60 -7.85
N GLY A 184 9.42 -9.35 -8.27
CA GLY A 184 10.19 -8.89 -9.43
C GLY A 184 10.53 -7.42 -9.34
N ASP A 185 11.68 -7.05 -9.88
CA ASP A 185 12.14 -5.66 -9.93
C ASP A 185 11.27 -4.83 -10.86
N LEU A 186 11.07 -3.55 -10.48
CA LEU A 186 10.51 -2.54 -11.36
C LEU A 186 11.61 -1.99 -12.26
N THR A 187 11.47 -2.23 -13.56
CA THR A 187 12.44 -1.84 -14.58
C THR A 187 11.82 -0.86 -15.55
N MET A 188 12.56 0.19 -15.92
CA MET A 188 12.11 1.12 -16.96
C MET A 188 12.26 0.44 -18.33
N VAL A 189 11.17 0.35 -19.08
CA VAL A 189 11.15 -0.27 -20.42
C VAL A 189 10.89 0.73 -21.55
N SER A 190 10.43 1.94 -21.21
CA SER A 190 10.24 3.05 -22.15
C SER A 190 10.42 4.39 -21.44
N GLY A 191 10.85 5.40 -22.19
CA GLY A 191 11.08 6.76 -21.73
C GLY A 191 12.47 6.99 -21.14
N SER A 192 12.70 8.21 -20.65
CA SER A 192 13.82 8.53 -19.75
C SER A 192 13.24 9.11 -18.48
N ALA A 193 13.66 8.61 -17.32
CA ALA A 193 13.32 9.28 -16.06
C ALA A 193 13.77 10.73 -16.18
N SER A 194 12.86 11.68 -15.97
CA SER A 194 13.18 13.11 -15.95
C SER A 194 14.03 13.41 -14.72
N VAL A 195 15.32 13.07 -14.81
CA VAL A 195 16.34 13.52 -13.86
C VAL A 195 16.57 14.99 -14.13
N ALA A 196 16.04 15.84 -13.25
CA ALA A 196 16.46 17.22 -13.17
C ALA A 196 17.94 17.26 -12.75
N GLY A 197 18.84 17.30 -13.75
CA GLY A 197 20.21 17.78 -13.65
C GLY A 197 21.19 16.96 -12.79
N ALA A 198 21.91 16.03 -13.42
CA ALA A 198 23.30 15.74 -13.07
C ALA A 198 24.04 15.26 -14.33
N GLY A 199 25.06 16.01 -14.73
CA GLY A 199 25.87 15.73 -15.91
C GLY A 199 26.54 14.36 -15.84
N SER A 200 26.51 13.67 -16.98
CA SER A 200 27.21 12.43 -17.24
C SER A 200 28.73 12.60 -17.12
N SER A 201 29.38 11.76 -16.31
CA SER A 201 30.70 11.19 -16.60
C SER A 201 31.07 10.15 -15.54
N THR A 202 30.93 8.88 -15.89
CA THR A 202 31.76 7.79 -15.34
C THR A 202 33.17 7.88 -15.96
N PRO A 203 34.24 7.51 -15.22
CA PRO A 203 34.62 6.09 -15.24
C PRO A 203 35.00 5.51 -13.87
N SER A 204 34.65 4.23 -13.73
CA SER A 204 35.29 3.14 -12.96
C SER A 204 36.48 3.49 -12.07
N THR A 205 36.34 3.23 -10.76
CA THR A 205 37.41 2.61 -9.95
C THR A 205 36.82 2.00 -8.67
N SER A 206 37.05 0.70 -8.45
CA SER A 206 36.80 0.02 -7.17
C SER A 206 37.65 0.64 -6.04
N PRO A 207 37.13 0.66 -4.81
CA PRO A 207 37.90 0.01 -3.75
C PRO A 207 37.04 -0.83 -2.80
N THR A 208 37.59 -1.99 -2.48
CA THR A 208 37.25 -2.87 -1.36
C THR A 208 37.41 -2.12 -0.04
N THR A 209 36.35 -1.93 0.74
CA THR A 209 36.46 -1.76 2.20
C THR A 209 35.24 -2.35 2.90
N SER A 210 35.51 -3.43 3.62
CA SER A 210 34.66 -4.06 4.62
C SER A 210 34.41 -3.11 5.79
N SER A 211 33.16 -2.72 6.00
CA SER A 211 32.70 -2.20 7.29
C SER A 211 31.26 -2.68 7.55
N THR A 212 31.12 -3.43 8.63
CA THR A 212 29.86 -3.95 9.18
C THR A 212 28.98 -2.81 9.71
N PRO A 213 27.68 -2.75 9.36
CA PRO A 213 26.73 -1.92 10.09
C PRO A 213 26.31 -2.60 11.40
N ALA A 214 26.16 -1.80 12.44
CA ALA A 214 25.72 -2.20 13.77
C ALA A 214 24.29 -2.75 13.74
N VAL A 215 24.10 -3.89 14.41
CA VAL A 215 22.79 -4.48 14.71
C VAL A 215 22.09 -3.59 15.74
N SER A 216 21.03 -2.91 15.32
CA SER A 216 20.10 -2.23 16.22
C SER A 216 19.01 -3.21 16.64
N THR A 217 19.22 -3.91 17.75
CA THR A 217 18.18 -4.65 18.48
C THR A 217 17.26 -3.64 19.19
N GLY A 218 16.16 -3.28 18.52
CA GLY A 218 15.07 -2.53 19.14
C GLY A 218 14.39 -3.35 20.22
N GLY A 219 14.76 -3.08 21.48
CA GLY A 219 14.12 -3.66 22.66
C GLY A 219 12.70 -3.10 22.84
N ALA A 220 11.76 -4.01 23.10
CA ALA A 220 10.39 -3.68 23.47
C ALA A 220 10.36 -2.88 24.79
N ALA A 221 9.94 -1.62 24.71
CA ALA A 221 9.52 -0.85 25.87
C ALA A 221 8.00 -1.03 26.03
N VAL A 222 7.62 -1.88 26.97
CA VAL A 222 6.27 -1.94 27.54
C VAL A 222 6.01 -0.63 28.29
N ILE A 223 5.29 0.29 27.66
CA ILE A 223 4.69 1.44 28.35
C ILE A 223 3.28 1.02 28.74
N GLY A 224 3.10 0.70 30.02
CA GLY A 224 1.80 0.54 30.63
C GLY A 224 1.04 1.86 30.60
N VAL A 225 -0.09 1.88 29.88
CA VAL A 225 -1.11 2.91 30.06
C VAL A 225 -2.31 2.26 30.75
N SER A 226 -2.43 2.63 32.02
CA SER A 226 -3.59 2.46 32.87
C SER A 226 -4.82 3.19 32.36
N SER A 227 -5.98 2.67 32.73
CA SER A 227 -7.31 3.31 32.81
C SER A 227 -8.26 3.06 31.63
N LEU A 228 -8.84 1.86 31.62
CA LEU A 228 -10.12 1.61 30.96
C LEU A 228 -11.23 2.20 31.85
N ALA A 229 -11.72 3.40 31.52
CA ALA A 229 -12.91 3.96 32.13
C ALA A 229 -14.15 3.27 31.53
N LEU A 230 -14.69 2.29 32.26
CA LEU A 230 -15.95 1.62 31.95
C LEU A 230 -17.11 2.49 32.44
N THR A 231 -17.67 3.33 31.57
CA THR A 231 -18.92 4.04 31.87
C THR A 231 -20.10 3.09 31.64
N ILE A 232 -20.57 2.47 32.72
CA ILE A 232 -21.85 1.77 32.78
C ILE A 232 -22.97 2.82 32.78
N VAL A 233 -23.72 2.93 31.69
CA VAL A 233 -24.98 3.68 31.66
C VAL A 233 -26.08 2.77 32.21
N VAL A 234 -26.41 2.91 33.50
CA VAL A 234 -27.62 2.31 34.07
C VAL A 234 -28.81 3.19 33.69
N GLY A 235 -29.63 2.73 32.76
CA GLY A 235 -30.93 3.31 32.47
C GLY A 235 -31.90 3.02 33.62
N ALA A 236 -32.21 4.03 34.43
CA ALA A 236 -33.32 3.98 35.37
C ALA A 236 -34.63 4.18 34.61
N ALA A 237 -35.36 3.09 34.37
CA ALA A 237 -36.76 3.16 33.96
C ALA A 237 -37.62 3.47 35.19
N ALA A 238 -38.08 4.71 35.31
CA ALA A 238 -39.17 5.07 36.20
C ALA A 238 -40.50 4.79 35.49
N MET A 239 -41.18 3.69 35.86
CA MET A 239 -42.60 3.53 35.60
C MET A 239 -43.37 4.14 36.78
N LEU A 240 -44.09 5.22 36.50
CA LEU A 240 -45.23 5.70 37.28
C LEU A 240 -46.49 5.36 36.49
N PHE A 241 -47.50 4.92 37.23
CA PHE A 241 -48.85 4.42 36.87
C PHE A 241 -48.94 2.91 36.65
#